data_AF-A0A954RXR6-F1
#
_entry.id   AF-A0A954RXR6-F1
#
_cell.length_a   1.000
_cell.length_b   1.000
_cell.length_c   1.000
_cell.angle_alpha   90.00
_cell.angle_beta   90.00
_cell.angle_gamma   90.00
#
_symmetry.space_group_name_H-M   'P 1'
#
loop_
_entity.id
_entity.type
_entity.pdbx_description
1 polymer ?
#
loop_
_entity_poly.entity_id
_entity_poly.type
_entity_poly.pdbx_seq_one_letter_code
_entity_poly.pdbx_strand_id
1 'polypeptide(L)'
;MSVYSLELTIDAGDMAAKAFRAFKRFDNTVVMGTALQLMRERKPLSIHLDRPDRAEVLARLVKLLDELNQLGISHNISVNNVPRSSYLWNPSSWQHADVVSALAEAVAVREERRQAAERMKDYVPPETPPARKLLDQRWRDIEFSDLMASERNYIYIWAMRAEVYNGGFAAFFDNSTGDDVLETQSALTSIGSDDVRSILSDALQLLETAGGYSTDREVRWETTSQLAEDAFTELNERYYNTAEDVVGIAFRLVEADYESEGLL
;
A
#
# COMPACT_ATOMS: atom_id res chain seq x y z
N MET A 1 -4.71 -16.52 -1.37
CA MET A 1 -3.35 -16.64 -1.94
C MET A 1 -3.48 -16.36 -3.44
N SER A 2 -3.01 -15.21 -3.93
CA SER A 2 -3.23 -14.79 -5.32
C SER A 2 -2.09 -15.29 -6.22
N VAL A 3 -2.44 -16.15 -7.18
CA VAL A 3 -1.55 -16.71 -8.21
C VAL A 3 -1.60 -15.80 -9.43
N TYR A 4 -0.43 -15.37 -9.91
CA TYR A 4 -0.32 -14.54 -11.11
C TYR A 4 0.08 -15.44 -12.29
N SER A 5 -0.59 -15.30 -13.43
CA SER A 5 -0.26 -16.04 -14.66
C SER A 5 0.11 -15.06 -15.77
N LEU A 6 1.33 -15.19 -16.30
CA LEU A 6 1.77 -14.43 -17.46
C LEU A 6 1.76 -15.37 -18.67
N GLU A 7 1.06 -15.01 -19.73
CA GLU A 7 1.03 -15.77 -20.97
C GLU A 7 1.82 -15.02 -22.04
N LEU A 8 2.85 -15.68 -22.57
CA LEU A 8 3.66 -15.18 -23.67
C LEU A 8 3.26 -15.95 -24.93
N THR A 9 2.64 -15.26 -25.87
CA THR A 9 2.32 -15.86 -27.17
C THR A 9 3.38 -15.45 -28.19
N ILE A 10 4.07 -16.43 -28.75
CA ILE A 10 5.10 -16.24 -29.79
C ILE A 10 4.57 -16.81 -31.10
N ASP A 11 4.64 -16.03 -32.19
CA ASP A 11 4.11 -16.45 -33.49
C ASP A 11 5.04 -17.49 -34.16
N ALA A 12 4.47 -18.61 -34.59
CA ALA A 12 5.20 -19.83 -34.93
C ALA A 12 5.84 -19.85 -36.32
N GLY A 13 5.63 -18.80 -37.13
CA GLY A 13 6.01 -18.78 -38.55
C GLY A 13 7.52 -18.90 -38.83
N ASP A 14 8.39 -18.48 -37.91
CA ASP A 14 9.86 -18.39 -38.14
C ASP A 14 10.71 -18.95 -36.97
N MET A 15 10.08 -19.66 -36.03
CA MET A 15 10.63 -19.97 -34.70
C MET A 15 11.77 -21.00 -34.68
N ALA A 16 11.65 -22.12 -35.39
CA ALA A 16 12.48 -23.30 -35.09
C ALA A 16 13.98 -23.07 -35.32
N ALA A 17 14.36 -22.34 -36.37
CA ALA A 17 15.77 -22.12 -36.70
C ALA A 17 16.42 -20.92 -35.99
N LYS A 18 15.64 -19.94 -35.57
CA LYS A 18 16.11 -18.74 -34.86
C LYS A 18 16.13 -18.96 -33.34
N ALA A 19 15.07 -19.56 -32.78
CA ALA A 19 15.03 -19.94 -31.37
C ALA A 19 16.11 -20.99 -31.03
N PHE A 20 16.30 -22.02 -31.86
CA PHE A 20 17.34 -23.04 -31.59
C PHE A 20 18.76 -22.45 -31.54
N ARG A 21 19.04 -21.37 -32.30
CA ARG A 21 20.35 -20.68 -32.29
C ARG A 21 20.55 -19.79 -31.07
N ALA A 22 19.50 -19.13 -30.60
CA ALA A 22 19.55 -18.31 -29.39
C ALA A 22 19.68 -19.16 -28.12
N PHE A 23 18.96 -20.29 -28.06
CA PHE A 23 18.89 -21.15 -26.88
C PHE A 23 20.16 -21.97 -26.64
N LYS A 24 20.92 -22.32 -27.70
CA LYS A 24 22.20 -23.04 -27.58
C LYS A 24 23.29 -22.25 -26.83
N ARG A 25 23.10 -20.95 -26.61
CA ARG A 25 23.99 -20.10 -25.80
C ARG A 25 23.67 -20.10 -24.31
N PHE A 26 22.52 -20.65 -23.92
CA PHE A 26 22.09 -20.71 -22.53
C PHE A 26 22.26 -22.13 -22.00
N ASP A 27 23.15 -22.31 -21.04
CA ASP A 27 23.31 -23.54 -20.26
C ASP A 27 22.16 -23.66 -19.24
N ASN A 28 20.91 -23.72 -19.73
CA ASN A 28 19.72 -23.69 -18.90
C ASN A 28 18.68 -24.71 -19.41
N THR A 29 18.66 -25.87 -18.74
CA THR A 29 17.90 -27.07 -19.10
C THR A 29 16.38 -26.88 -19.05
N VAL A 30 15.88 -26.00 -18.19
CA VAL A 30 14.44 -25.69 -18.08
C VAL A 30 13.94 -25.01 -19.35
N VAL A 31 14.70 -24.02 -19.82
CA VAL A 31 14.36 -23.17 -20.97
C VAL A 31 14.44 -23.97 -22.28
N MET A 32 15.40 -24.89 -22.41
CA MET A 32 15.51 -25.81 -23.55
C MET A 32 14.35 -26.83 -23.61
N GLY A 33 13.94 -27.38 -22.45
CA GLY A 33 12.80 -28.30 -22.37
C GLY A 33 11.49 -27.63 -22.80
N THR A 34 11.27 -26.40 -22.35
CA THR A 34 10.11 -25.59 -22.73
C THR A 34 10.11 -25.23 -24.22
N ALA A 35 11.26 -24.83 -24.80
CA ALA A 35 11.36 -24.53 -26.23
C ALA A 35 11.09 -25.74 -27.12
N LEU A 36 11.58 -26.92 -26.75
CA LEU A 36 11.30 -28.17 -27.46
C LEU A 36 9.81 -28.55 -27.38
N GLN A 37 9.16 -28.29 -26.25
CA GLN A 37 7.73 -28.53 -26.10
C GLN A 37 6.88 -27.57 -26.95
N LEU A 38 7.26 -26.30 -27.01
CA LEU A 38 6.61 -25.29 -27.87
C LEU A 38 6.76 -25.60 -29.36
N MET A 39 7.96 -26.01 -29.79
CA MET A 39 8.21 -26.45 -31.16
C MET A 39 7.37 -27.66 -31.56
N ARG A 40 7.06 -28.54 -30.60
CA ARG A 40 6.27 -29.75 -30.83
C ARG A 40 4.76 -29.51 -30.85
N GLU A 41 4.27 -28.57 -30.05
CA GLU A 41 2.82 -28.39 -29.84
C GLU A 41 2.21 -27.19 -30.60
N ARG A 42 3.02 -26.26 -31.14
CA ARG A 42 2.53 -24.99 -31.74
C ARG A 42 1.57 -24.20 -30.83
N LYS A 43 1.71 -24.34 -29.51
CA LYS A 43 0.86 -23.67 -28.53
C LYS A 43 1.55 -22.40 -27.98
N PRO A 44 0.78 -21.42 -27.49
CA PRO A 44 1.33 -20.31 -26.71
C PRO A 44 2.09 -20.81 -25.48
N LEU A 45 3.11 -20.06 -25.05
CA LEU A 45 3.86 -20.35 -23.83
C LEU A 45 3.18 -19.67 -22.64
N SER A 46 2.52 -20.44 -21.78
CA SER A 46 2.04 -19.93 -20.50
C SER A 46 3.12 -20.12 -19.44
N ILE A 47 3.64 -19.02 -18.87
CA ILE A 47 4.59 -19.04 -17.77
C ILE A 47 3.82 -18.76 -16.47
N HIS A 48 3.61 -19.80 -15.68
CA HIS A 48 3.03 -19.67 -14.35
C HIS A 48 4.10 -19.22 -13.35
N LEU A 49 3.84 -18.10 -12.67
CA LEU A 49 4.77 -17.48 -11.73
C LEU A 49 4.20 -17.62 -10.32
N ASP A 50 4.45 -18.78 -9.71
CA ASP A 50 4.25 -18.94 -8.27
C ASP A 50 5.45 -18.31 -7.53
N ARG A 51 5.16 -17.46 -6.53
CA ARG A 51 6.05 -16.49 -5.83
C ARG A 51 7.39 -17.04 -5.27
N PRO A 52 8.36 -16.20 -4.78
CA PRO A 52 8.50 -14.74 -4.81
C PRO A 52 9.90 -14.25 -5.27
N ASP A 53 9.99 -13.65 -6.46
CA ASP A 53 10.75 -12.40 -6.65
C ASP A 53 10.26 -11.79 -7.96
N ARG A 54 9.19 -11.01 -7.87
CA ARG A 54 8.57 -10.37 -9.04
C ARG A 54 9.61 -9.62 -9.88
N ALA A 55 10.57 -8.97 -9.25
CA ALA A 55 11.57 -8.19 -9.95
C ALA A 55 12.58 -9.09 -10.68
N GLU A 56 12.99 -10.22 -10.11
CA GLU A 56 13.86 -11.18 -10.81
C GLU A 56 13.15 -11.81 -12.00
N VAL A 57 11.90 -12.22 -11.80
CA VAL A 57 11.07 -12.81 -12.84
C VAL A 57 10.83 -11.82 -13.99
N LEU A 58 10.50 -10.58 -13.67
CA LEU A 58 10.30 -9.54 -14.68
C LEU A 58 11.61 -9.16 -15.38
N ALA A 59 12.75 -9.12 -14.67
CA ALA A 59 14.06 -8.91 -15.29
C ALA A 59 14.43 -10.01 -16.28
N ARG A 60 14.14 -11.28 -15.93
CA ARG A 60 14.29 -12.41 -16.85
C ARG A 60 13.34 -12.31 -18.04
N LEU A 61 12.11 -11.84 -17.83
CA LEU A 61 11.15 -11.62 -18.89
C LEU A 61 11.64 -10.53 -19.86
N VAL A 62 12.04 -9.36 -19.37
CA VAL A 62 12.54 -8.28 -20.24
C VAL A 62 13.78 -8.70 -21.03
N LYS A 63 14.72 -9.40 -20.40
CA LYS A 63 15.87 -9.98 -21.12
C LYS A 63 15.43 -10.93 -22.25
N LEU A 64 14.45 -11.79 -21.99
CA LEU A 64 13.90 -12.69 -23.01
C LEU A 64 13.25 -11.91 -24.16
N LEU A 65 12.48 -10.86 -23.86
CA LEU A 65 11.80 -10.04 -24.87
C LEU A 65 12.81 -9.26 -25.74
N ASP A 66 13.84 -8.68 -25.13
CA ASP A 66 14.92 -7.99 -25.85
C ASP A 66 15.64 -8.94 -26.82
N GLU A 67 15.91 -10.18 -26.39
CA GLU A 67 16.54 -11.19 -27.23
C GLU A 67 15.62 -11.66 -28.37
N LEU A 68 14.32 -11.84 -28.12
CA LEU A 68 13.34 -12.14 -29.17
C LEU A 68 13.28 -11.01 -30.21
N ASN A 69 13.30 -9.74 -29.76
CA ASN A 69 13.35 -8.57 -30.63
C ASN A 69 14.62 -8.55 -31.50
N GLN A 70 15.80 -8.81 -30.92
CA GLN A 70 17.07 -8.88 -31.67
C GLN A 70 17.08 -9.96 -32.75
N LEU A 71 16.30 -11.03 -32.56
CA LEU A 71 16.13 -12.11 -33.54
C LEU A 71 15.05 -11.83 -34.59
N GLY A 72 14.35 -10.69 -34.48
CA GLY A 72 13.22 -10.32 -35.31
C GLY A 72 12.00 -11.23 -35.10
N ILE A 73 11.81 -11.74 -33.88
CA ILE A 73 10.69 -12.61 -33.52
C ILE A 73 9.57 -11.78 -32.90
N SER A 74 8.46 -11.64 -33.62
CA SER A 74 7.24 -11.01 -33.11
C SER A 74 6.64 -11.82 -31.96
N HIS A 75 6.21 -11.12 -30.91
CA HIS A 75 5.64 -11.70 -29.71
C HIS A 75 4.56 -10.77 -29.13
N ASN A 76 3.60 -11.36 -28.42
CA ASN A 76 2.57 -10.65 -27.66
C ASN A 76 2.58 -11.15 -26.21
N ILE A 77 2.45 -10.23 -25.27
CA ILE A 77 2.37 -10.53 -23.83
C ILE A 77 0.96 -10.24 -23.36
N SER A 78 0.32 -11.22 -22.73
CA SER A 78 -0.90 -11.01 -21.97
C SER A 78 -0.66 -11.34 -20.50
N VAL A 79 -1.11 -10.45 -19.61
CA VAL A 79 -1.08 -10.70 -18.17
C VAL A 79 -2.50 -11.03 -17.73
N ASN A 80 -2.73 -12.25 -17.28
CA ASN A 80 -4.03 -12.72 -16.83
C ASN A 80 -4.06 -12.82 -15.29
N ASN A 81 -5.23 -12.61 -14.68
CA ASN A 81 -5.46 -12.70 -13.23
C ASN A 81 -4.72 -11.65 -12.37
N VAL A 82 -4.75 -10.37 -12.78
CA VAL A 82 -4.40 -9.26 -11.88
C VAL A 82 -5.55 -9.07 -10.86
N PRO A 83 -5.28 -9.00 -9.54
CA PRO A 83 -6.33 -8.77 -8.55
C PRO A 83 -7.15 -7.52 -8.88
N ARG A 84 -8.48 -7.60 -8.68
CA ARG A 84 -9.39 -6.48 -8.95
C ARG A 84 -9.00 -5.18 -8.23
N SER A 85 -8.34 -5.23 -7.07
CA SER A 85 -7.90 -4.02 -6.35
C SER A 85 -6.79 -3.21 -7.05
N SER A 86 -6.36 -3.59 -8.25
CA SER A 86 -5.37 -2.88 -9.07
C SER A 86 -5.97 -2.42 -10.40
N TYR A 87 -7.12 -1.74 -10.36
CA TYR A 87 -7.85 -1.24 -11.55
C TYR A 87 -7.07 -0.22 -12.42
N LEU A 88 -5.88 0.21 -12.00
CA LEU A 88 -4.93 0.95 -12.86
C LEU A 88 -4.20 0.07 -13.89
N TRP A 89 -4.38 -1.26 -13.85
CA TRP A 89 -3.67 -2.21 -14.70
C TRP A 89 -4.63 -2.95 -15.64
N ASN A 90 -4.85 -2.42 -16.85
CA ASN A 90 -5.53 -3.14 -17.93
C ASN A 90 -4.51 -3.64 -18.99
N PRO A 91 -3.99 -4.88 -18.86
CA PRO A 91 -2.92 -5.41 -19.69
C PRO A 91 -3.34 -5.80 -21.12
N SER A 92 -4.62 -5.71 -21.48
CA SER A 92 -5.12 -6.15 -22.80
C SER A 92 -4.63 -5.31 -23.99
N SER A 93 -3.89 -4.21 -23.73
CA SER A 93 -3.38 -3.29 -24.75
C SER A 93 -1.91 -2.90 -24.58
N TRP A 94 -1.19 -3.52 -23.63
CA TRP A 94 0.18 -3.11 -23.31
C TRP A 94 1.12 -3.46 -24.45
N GLN A 95 1.81 -2.44 -24.95
CA GLN A 95 2.92 -2.62 -25.87
C GLN A 95 4.18 -2.97 -25.07
N HIS A 96 5.19 -3.49 -25.77
CA HIS A 96 6.50 -3.79 -25.16
C HIS A 96 7.06 -2.61 -24.33
N ALA A 97 6.84 -1.39 -24.81
CA ALA A 97 7.26 -0.17 -24.11
C ALA A 97 6.61 -0.01 -22.72
N ASP A 98 5.32 -0.35 -22.57
CA ASP A 98 4.58 -0.23 -21.31
C ASP A 98 5.11 -1.24 -20.28
N VAL A 99 5.40 -2.47 -20.71
CA VAL A 99 5.98 -3.52 -19.86
C VAL A 99 7.39 -3.14 -19.39
N VAL A 100 8.21 -2.59 -20.29
CA VAL A 100 9.56 -2.13 -19.97
C VAL A 100 9.51 -0.95 -19.00
N SER A 101 8.58 0.01 -19.20
CA SER A 101 8.40 1.16 -18.30
C SER A 101 7.99 0.71 -16.90
N ALA A 102 6.96 -0.14 -16.79
CA ALA A 102 6.50 -0.68 -15.52
C ALA A 102 7.58 -1.50 -14.80
N LEU A 103 8.44 -2.21 -15.55
CA LEU A 103 9.58 -2.90 -14.94
C LEU A 103 10.63 -1.91 -14.42
N ALA A 104 10.96 -0.89 -15.19
CA ALA A 104 11.93 0.12 -14.77
C ALA A 104 11.49 0.79 -13.46
N GLU A 105 10.20 1.13 -13.34
CA GLU A 105 9.60 1.64 -12.11
C GLU A 105 9.71 0.64 -10.95
N ALA A 106 9.35 -0.63 -11.17
CA ALA A 106 9.44 -1.65 -10.13
C ALA A 106 10.87 -1.91 -9.64
N VAL A 107 11.86 -1.87 -10.55
CA VAL A 107 13.29 -1.98 -10.21
C VAL A 107 13.74 -0.74 -9.42
N ALA A 108 13.34 0.45 -9.84
CA ALA A 108 13.65 1.69 -9.12
C ALA A 108 13.10 1.65 -7.68
N VAL A 109 11.83 1.29 -7.49
CA VAL A 109 11.22 1.14 -6.16
C VAL A 109 11.95 0.10 -5.30
N ARG A 110 12.39 -1.02 -5.89
CA ARG A 110 13.18 -2.04 -5.16
C ARG A 110 14.53 -1.48 -4.73
N GLU A 111 15.20 -0.76 -5.61
CA GLU A 111 16.51 -0.18 -5.34
C GLU A 111 16.39 0.90 -4.24
N GLU A 112 15.39 1.75 -4.30
CA GLU A 112 15.08 2.71 -3.24
C GLU A 112 14.80 2.02 -1.91
N ARG A 113 14.01 0.93 -1.90
CA ARG A 113 13.76 0.13 -0.68
C ARG A 113 15.02 -0.52 -0.15
N ARG A 114 15.91 -1.00 -1.02
CA ARG A 114 17.22 -1.55 -0.63
C ARG A 114 18.09 -0.47 0.00
N GLN A 115 18.17 0.71 -0.62
CA GLN A 115 18.92 1.85 -0.08
C GLN A 115 18.30 2.38 1.22
N ALA A 116 16.98 2.41 1.33
CA ALA A 116 16.29 2.72 2.58
C ALA A 116 16.62 1.71 3.68
N ALA A 117 16.56 0.41 3.37
CA ALA A 117 16.96 -0.64 4.31
C ALA A 117 18.43 -0.53 4.73
N GLU A 118 19.33 -0.17 3.80
CA GLU A 118 20.74 0.08 4.11
C GLU A 118 20.90 1.29 5.04
N ARG A 119 20.21 2.40 4.76
CA ARG A 119 20.16 3.58 5.65
C ARG A 119 19.62 3.24 7.03
N MET A 120 18.68 2.29 7.10
CA MET A 120 18.09 1.84 8.36
C MET A 120 19.01 0.91 9.18
N LYS A 121 20.10 0.36 8.61
CA LYS A 121 21.04 -0.48 9.39
C LYS A 121 21.77 0.30 10.47
N ASP A 122 22.12 1.55 10.18
CA ASP A 122 22.80 2.46 11.10
C ASP A 122 21.82 3.43 11.78
N TYR A 123 20.53 3.34 11.47
CA TYR A 123 19.51 4.15 12.12
C TYR A 123 19.33 3.66 13.55
N VAL A 124 19.78 4.48 14.49
CA VAL A 124 19.43 4.36 15.90
C VAL A 124 18.13 5.16 16.08
N PRO A 125 16.98 4.52 16.34
CA PRO A 125 15.77 5.26 16.66
C PRO A 125 16.04 6.16 17.87
N PRO A 126 15.49 7.38 17.90
CA PRO A 126 15.57 8.19 19.11
C PRO A 126 15.01 7.40 20.29
N GLU A 127 15.62 7.57 21.46
CA GLU A 127 15.11 6.91 22.66
C GLU A 127 13.65 7.30 22.87
N THR A 128 12.80 6.29 22.96
CA THR A 128 11.39 6.49 23.29
C THR A 128 11.30 7.12 24.68
N PRO A 129 10.63 8.27 24.85
CA PRO A 129 10.44 8.90 26.15
C PRO A 129 9.88 7.92 27.19
N PRO A 130 10.29 7.99 28.47
CA PRO A 130 9.79 7.09 29.51
C PRO A 130 8.25 7.02 29.58
N ALA A 131 7.58 8.18 29.46
CA ALA A 131 6.13 8.27 29.41
C ALA A 131 5.52 7.48 28.24
N ARG A 132 6.16 7.52 27.06
CA ARG A 132 5.68 6.76 25.90
C ARG A 132 5.81 5.26 26.13
N LYS A 133 6.93 4.81 26.72
CA LYS A 133 7.13 3.40 27.07
C LYS A 133 6.07 2.92 28.07
N LEU A 134 5.77 3.74 29.07
CA LEU A 134 4.74 3.41 30.08
C LEU A 134 3.35 3.37 29.47
N LEU A 135 3.00 4.32 28.61
CA LEU A 135 1.72 4.30 27.87
C LEU A 135 1.58 3.05 27.00
N ASP A 136 2.60 2.70 26.23
CA ASP A 136 2.60 1.49 25.39
C ASP A 136 2.50 0.21 26.24
N GLN A 137 3.03 0.22 27.46
CA GLN A 137 2.84 -0.87 28.41
C GLN A 137 1.40 -0.93 28.92
N ARG A 138 0.88 0.18 29.45
CA ARG A 138 -0.48 0.26 30.01
C ARG A 138 -1.53 -0.10 28.97
N TRP A 139 -1.45 0.44 27.76
CA TRP A 139 -2.39 0.11 26.69
C TRP A 139 -2.40 -1.39 26.32
N ARG A 140 -1.30 -2.11 26.54
CA ARG A 140 -1.26 -3.57 26.33
C ARG A 140 -1.75 -4.37 27.54
N ASP A 141 -1.48 -3.87 28.74
CA ASP A 141 -1.59 -4.66 29.96
C ASP A 141 -2.95 -4.49 30.68
N ILE A 142 -3.70 -3.42 30.41
CA ILE A 142 -5.01 -3.16 31.04
C ILE A 142 -6.11 -2.90 30.01
N GLU A 143 -7.37 -3.02 30.45
CA GLU A 143 -8.53 -2.71 29.62
C GLU A 143 -8.53 -1.24 29.21
N PHE A 144 -9.00 -0.95 27.99
CA PHE A 144 -9.00 0.42 27.46
C PHE A 144 -9.84 1.37 28.32
N SER A 145 -10.91 0.88 28.94
CA SER A 145 -11.73 1.65 29.88
C SER A 145 -10.99 2.07 31.16
N ASP A 146 -9.94 1.33 31.52
CA ASP A 146 -9.17 1.54 32.76
C ASP A 146 -7.96 2.47 32.56
N LEU A 147 -7.72 2.91 31.32
CA LEU A 147 -6.78 3.98 31.01
C LEU A 147 -7.25 5.32 31.60
N MET A 148 -6.32 6.25 31.81
CA MET A 148 -6.64 7.64 32.13
C MET A 148 -7.30 8.33 30.92
N ALA A 149 -8.01 9.43 31.16
CA ALA A 149 -8.67 10.17 30.10
C ALA A 149 -7.68 10.71 29.05
N SER A 150 -6.53 11.24 29.48
CA SER A 150 -5.46 11.70 28.59
C SER A 150 -4.90 10.58 27.71
N GLU A 151 -4.71 9.38 28.27
CA GLU A 151 -4.22 8.20 27.55
C GLU A 151 -5.20 7.81 26.42
N ARG A 152 -6.50 7.71 26.73
CA ARG A 152 -7.52 7.40 25.71
C ARG A 152 -7.59 8.48 24.64
N ASN A 153 -7.61 9.75 25.04
CA ASN A 153 -7.64 10.88 24.11
C ASN A 153 -6.44 10.85 23.16
N TYR A 154 -5.24 10.58 23.70
CA TYR A 154 -4.04 10.41 22.91
C TYR A 154 -4.17 9.28 21.89
N ILE A 155 -4.68 8.12 22.30
CA ILE A 155 -4.82 6.95 21.43
C ILE A 155 -5.78 7.24 20.26
N TYR A 156 -6.94 7.83 20.52
CA TYR A 156 -7.90 8.20 19.46
C TYR A 156 -7.29 9.19 18.46
N ILE A 157 -6.65 10.25 18.95
CA ILE A 157 -6.02 11.28 18.10
C ILE A 157 -4.86 10.69 17.29
N TRP A 158 -4.03 9.84 17.91
CA TRP A 158 -2.92 9.18 17.24
C TRP A 158 -3.42 8.23 16.15
N ALA A 159 -4.46 7.44 16.42
CA ALA A 159 -5.05 6.50 15.47
C ALA A 159 -5.64 7.23 14.27
N MET A 160 -6.42 8.29 14.48
CA MET A 160 -6.93 9.14 13.41
C MET A 160 -5.77 9.69 12.55
N ARG A 161 -4.75 10.29 13.18
CA ARG A 161 -3.60 10.81 12.45
C ARG A 161 -2.92 9.73 11.61
N ALA A 162 -2.69 8.54 12.17
CA ALA A 162 -2.03 7.45 11.46
C ALA A 162 -2.79 7.08 10.19
N GLU A 163 -4.12 6.99 10.25
CA GLU A 163 -4.95 6.65 9.09
C GLU A 163 -5.00 7.77 8.05
N VAL A 164 -5.16 9.03 8.48
CA VAL A 164 -5.16 10.17 7.57
C VAL A 164 -3.82 10.33 6.85
N TYR A 165 -2.70 10.02 7.50
CA TYR A 165 -1.38 9.99 6.83
C TYR A 165 -1.17 8.76 5.95
N ASN A 166 -1.90 7.66 6.18
CA ASN A 166 -1.81 6.45 5.36
C ASN A 166 -2.66 6.51 4.08
N GLY A 167 -3.82 7.18 4.12
CA GLY A 167 -4.73 7.23 2.98
C GLY A 167 -5.82 8.31 3.06
N GLY A 168 -5.56 9.39 3.80
CA GLY A 168 -6.51 10.50 3.97
C GLY A 168 -7.73 10.14 4.84
N PHE A 169 -8.70 11.05 4.90
CA PHE A 169 -9.93 10.83 5.66
C PHE A 169 -10.74 9.63 5.18
N ALA A 170 -10.67 9.27 3.89
CA ALA A 170 -11.29 8.05 3.38
C ALA A 170 -10.76 6.81 4.13
N ALA A 171 -9.43 6.68 4.28
CA ALA A 171 -8.84 5.57 5.04
C ALA A 171 -9.25 5.57 6.52
N PHE A 172 -9.34 6.76 7.13
CA PHE A 172 -9.83 6.88 8.51
C PHE A 172 -11.26 6.37 8.67
N PHE A 173 -12.19 6.77 7.79
CA PHE A 173 -13.57 6.30 7.87
C PHE A 173 -13.74 4.83 7.46
N ASP A 174 -12.99 4.34 6.48
CA ASP A 174 -13.10 2.98 5.97
C ASP A 174 -12.45 1.93 6.90
N ASN A 175 -11.57 2.33 7.80
CA ASN A 175 -10.96 1.43 8.76
C ASN A 175 -11.76 1.35 10.07
N SER A 176 -11.39 0.42 10.95
CA SER A 176 -12.04 0.24 12.25
C SER A 176 -11.89 1.48 13.14
N THR A 177 -10.84 2.27 12.93
CA THR A 177 -10.65 3.59 13.55
C THR A 177 -11.80 4.56 13.25
N GLY A 178 -12.52 4.37 12.14
CA GLY A 178 -13.72 5.11 11.82
C GLY A 178 -14.89 4.84 12.76
N ASP A 179 -14.84 3.75 13.56
CA ASP A 179 -15.83 3.46 14.61
C ASP A 179 -15.74 4.48 15.76
N ASP A 180 -14.57 5.10 15.94
CA ASP A 180 -14.22 5.97 17.06
C ASP A 180 -14.28 7.47 16.71
N VAL A 181 -15.02 7.87 15.66
CA VAL A 181 -14.97 9.27 15.19
C VAL A 181 -15.52 10.26 16.23
N LEU A 182 -16.56 9.88 16.96
CA LEU A 182 -17.22 10.75 17.93
C LEU A 182 -16.35 10.91 19.17
N GLU A 183 -15.71 9.83 19.60
CA GLU A 183 -14.69 9.80 20.64
C GLU A 183 -13.47 10.65 20.24
N THR A 184 -13.05 10.55 18.98
CA THR A 184 -11.97 11.38 18.42
C THR A 184 -12.34 12.87 18.43
N GLN A 185 -13.57 13.25 18.04
CA GLN A 185 -14.04 14.64 18.14
C GLN A 185 -14.05 15.15 19.59
N SER A 186 -14.49 14.31 20.53
CA SER A 186 -14.47 14.62 21.97
C SER A 186 -13.04 14.79 22.50
N ALA A 187 -12.11 13.93 22.07
CA ALA A 187 -10.70 14.03 22.41
C ALA A 187 -10.06 15.32 21.87
N LEU A 188 -10.32 15.67 20.60
CA LEU A 188 -9.84 16.93 20.00
C LEU A 188 -10.38 18.16 20.74
N THR A 189 -11.66 18.12 21.14
CA THR A 189 -12.27 19.17 21.98
C THR A 189 -11.56 19.27 23.32
N SER A 190 -11.28 18.14 23.97
CA SER A 190 -10.67 18.09 25.29
C SER A 190 -9.24 18.66 25.30
N ILE A 191 -8.53 18.57 24.18
CA ILE A 191 -7.17 19.14 24.04
C ILE A 191 -7.15 20.57 23.47
N GLY A 192 -8.31 21.15 23.17
CA GLY A 192 -8.41 22.51 22.61
C GLY A 192 -7.91 22.64 21.17
N SER A 193 -7.97 21.56 20.37
CA SER A 193 -7.56 21.55 18.96
C SER A 193 -8.74 21.88 18.06
N ASP A 194 -9.09 23.16 18.00
CA ASP A 194 -10.28 23.63 17.30
C ASP A 194 -10.16 23.50 15.78
N ASP A 195 -8.98 23.72 15.20
CA ASP A 195 -8.79 23.66 13.74
C ASP A 195 -8.96 22.22 13.23
N VAL A 196 -8.26 21.26 13.84
CA VAL A 196 -8.37 19.84 13.45
C VAL A 196 -9.76 19.29 13.77
N ARG A 197 -10.38 19.70 14.88
CA ARG A 197 -11.77 19.34 15.19
C ARG A 197 -12.71 19.84 14.10
N SER A 198 -12.56 21.08 13.65
CA SER A 198 -13.38 21.64 12.56
C SER A 198 -13.21 20.85 11.27
N ILE A 199 -11.96 20.49 10.90
CA ILE A 199 -11.70 19.69 9.70
C ILE A 199 -12.37 18.30 9.80
N LEU A 200 -12.26 17.65 10.96
CA LEU A 200 -12.91 16.35 11.18
C LEU A 200 -14.45 16.46 11.13
N SER A 201 -15.02 17.53 11.67
CA SER A 201 -16.46 17.79 11.55
C SER A 201 -16.90 18.01 10.11
N ASP A 202 -16.12 18.75 9.31
CA ASP A 202 -16.39 18.93 7.87
C ASP A 202 -16.31 17.60 7.12
N ALA A 203 -15.34 16.74 7.47
CA ALA A 203 -15.20 15.41 6.87
C ALA A 203 -16.39 14.50 7.22
N LEU A 204 -16.85 14.53 8.47
CA LEU A 204 -18.04 13.80 8.92
C LEU A 204 -19.31 14.30 8.19
N GLN A 205 -19.41 15.60 7.95
CA GLN A 205 -20.54 16.20 7.25
C GLN A 205 -20.67 15.68 5.80
N LEU A 206 -19.57 15.30 5.14
CA LEU A 206 -19.62 14.66 3.82
C LEU A 206 -20.34 13.31 3.88
N LEU A 207 -20.04 12.48 4.89
CA LEU A 207 -20.74 11.20 5.08
C LEU A 207 -22.23 11.43 5.38
N GLU A 208 -22.55 12.43 6.20
CA GLU A 208 -23.94 12.82 6.48
C GLU A 208 -24.71 13.20 5.22
N THR A 209 -24.06 13.86 4.25
CA THR A 209 -24.72 14.19 2.97
C THR A 209 -24.90 13.00 2.03
N ALA A 210 -24.10 11.95 2.17
CA ALA A 210 -24.14 10.76 1.31
C ALA A 210 -25.06 9.65 1.83
N GLY A 211 -25.28 9.57 3.15
CA GLY A 211 -26.11 8.51 3.72
C GLY A 211 -26.18 8.49 5.25
N GLY A 212 -25.43 9.35 5.92
CA GLY A 212 -25.29 9.35 7.38
C GLY A 212 -23.99 8.67 7.84
N TYR A 213 -23.49 9.07 9.00
CA TYR A 213 -22.44 8.31 9.68
C TYR A 213 -23.01 7.07 10.38
N SER A 214 -22.24 5.97 10.35
CA SER A 214 -22.55 4.72 11.04
C SER A 214 -21.30 4.17 11.71
N THR A 215 -21.42 3.57 12.90
CA THR A 215 -20.33 2.78 13.51
C THR A 215 -20.21 1.40 12.87
N ASP A 216 -21.12 1.01 11.97
CA ASP A 216 -20.97 -0.19 11.17
C ASP A 216 -20.06 0.07 9.96
N ARG A 217 -18.95 -0.67 9.89
CA ARG A 217 -17.93 -0.52 8.85
C ARG A 217 -18.46 -0.77 7.44
N GLU A 218 -19.32 -1.76 7.23
CA GLU A 218 -19.83 -2.08 5.89
C GLU A 218 -20.74 -0.94 5.39
N VAL A 219 -21.55 -0.38 6.28
CA VAL A 219 -22.39 0.79 5.99
C VAL A 219 -21.55 2.02 5.66
N ARG A 220 -20.44 2.24 6.38
CA ARG A 220 -19.52 3.33 6.06
C ARG A 220 -18.85 3.13 4.71
N TRP A 221 -18.37 1.94 4.37
CA TRP A 221 -17.80 1.66 3.06
C TRP A 221 -18.76 1.98 1.92
N GLU A 222 -20.01 1.56 2.06
CA GLU A 222 -21.04 1.89 1.08
C GLU A 222 -21.24 3.41 0.98
N THR A 223 -21.32 4.10 2.11
CA THR A 223 -21.48 5.57 2.16
C THR A 223 -20.28 6.30 1.54
N THR A 224 -19.05 5.95 1.92
CA THR A 224 -17.82 6.52 1.35
C THR A 224 -17.75 6.28 -0.17
N SER A 225 -18.18 5.10 -0.64
CA SER A 225 -18.16 4.77 -2.08
C SER A 225 -19.13 5.59 -2.95
N GLN A 226 -20.11 6.26 -2.32
CA GLN A 226 -21.04 7.15 -3.00
C GLN A 226 -20.51 8.58 -3.15
N LEU A 227 -19.46 8.94 -2.41
CA LEU A 227 -18.80 10.22 -2.54
C LEU A 227 -17.98 10.29 -3.83
N ALA A 228 -17.73 11.50 -4.31
CA ALA A 228 -16.76 11.71 -5.37
C ALA A 228 -15.37 11.24 -4.92
N GLU A 229 -14.56 10.70 -5.84
CA GLU A 229 -13.22 10.17 -5.54
C GLU A 229 -12.31 11.20 -4.86
N ASP A 230 -12.51 12.48 -5.16
CA ASP A 230 -11.76 13.62 -4.64
C ASP A 230 -12.47 14.37 -3.49
N ALA A 231 -13.57 13.84 -2.95
CA ALA A 231 -14.40 14.53 -1.95
C ALA A 231 -13.61 14.95 -0.69
N PHE A 232 -12.57 14.20 -0.30
CA PHE A 232 -11.74 14.50 0.86
C PHE A 232 -10.48 15.30 0.55
N THR A 233 -10.16 15.58 -0.72
CA THR A 233 -8.87 16.15 -1.12
C THR A 233 -8.58 17.47 -0.40
N GLU A 234 -9.51 18.41 -0.42
CA GLU A 234 -9.35 19.71 0.25
C GLU A 234 -9.18 19.56 1.78
N LEU A 235 -9.93 18.62 2.39
CA LEU A 235 -9.86 18.38 3.83
C LEU A 235 -8.53 17.73 4.24
N ASN A 236 -8.02 16.81 3.43
CA ASN A 236 -6.69 16.22 3.61
C ASN A 236 -5.62 17.32 3.53
N GLU A 237 -5.69 18.21 2.53
CA GLU A 237 -4.77 19.33 2.38
C GLU A 237 -4.84 20.29 3.57
N ARG A 238 -6.04 20.65 4.04
CA ARG A 238 -6.23 21.48 5.25
C ARG A 238 -5.61 20.80 6.47
N TYR A 239 -5.82 19.50 6.64
CA TYR A 239 -5.25 18.74 7.75
C TYR A 239 -3.72 18.70 7.69
N TYR A 240 -3.12 18.44 6.53
CA TYR A 240 -1.66 18.38 6.39
C TYR A 240 -0.99 19.73 6.58
N ASN A 241 -1.70 20.82 6.31
CA ASN A 241 -1.21 22.19 6.45
C ASN A 241 -1.53 22.82 7.82
N THR A 242 -2.16 22.08 8.74
CA THR A 242 -2.37 22.60 10.09
C THR A 242 -1.04 22.80 10.81
N ALA A 243 -0.94 23.89 11.59
CA ALA A 243 0.19 24.12 12.49
C ALA A 243 0.04 23.37 13.83
N GLU A 244 -1.14 22.81 14.10
CA GLU A 244 -1.43 22.12 15.35
C GLU A 244 -0.75 20.73 15.41
N ASP A 245 0.21 20.56 16.32
CA ASP A 245 0.76 19.25 16.67
C ASP A 245 -0.18 18.52 17.65
N VAL A 246 -1.34 18.07 17.15
CA VAL A 246 -2.40 17.48 17.98
C VAL A 246 -1.95 16.24 18.76
N VAL A 247 -1.07 15.42 18.16
CA VAL A 247 -0.52 14.24 18.83
C VAL A 247 0.47 14.65 19.91
N GLY A 248 1.34 15.64 19.66
CA GLY A 248 2.23 16.17 20.69
C GLY A 248 1.50 16.88 21.83
N ILE A 249 0.42 17.62 21.55
CA ILE A 249 -0.43 18.23 22.58
C ILE A 249 -1.05 17.16 23.46
N ALA A 250 -1.71 16.17 22.86
CA ALA A 250 -2.34 15.08 23.60
C ALA A 250 -1.31 14.27 24.42
N PHE A 251 -0.12 14.05 23.87
CA PHE A 251 0.93 13.32 24.57
C PHE A 251 1.46 14.08 25.79
N ARG A 252 1.63 15.41 25.70
CA ARG A 252 2.03 16.23 26.86
C ARG A 252 1.03 16.17 28.01
N LEU A 253 -0.26 15.97 27.73
CA LEU A 253 -1.26 15.76 28.78
C LEU A 253 -1.09 14.40 29.46
N VAL A 254 -0.73 13.35 28.70
CA VAL A 254 -0.37 12.04 29.28
C VAL A 254 0.85 12.17 30.19
N GLU A 255 1.89 12.88 29.73
CA GLU A 255 3.09 13.15 30.54
C GLU A 255 2.75 13.87 31.84
N ALA A 256 1.95 14.94 31.77
CA ALA A 256 1.54 15.71 32.94
C ALA A 256 0.73 14.86 33.94
N ASP A 257 -0.20 14.03 33.45
CA ASP A 257 -0.98 13.14 34.32
C ASP A 257 -0.07 12.12 35.02
N TYR A 258 0.86 11.51 34.29
CA TYR A 258 1.81 10.56 34.88
C TYR A 258 2.73 11.21 35.93
N GLU A 259 3.22 12.42 35.69
CA GLU A 259 3.99 13.17 36.69
C GLU A 259 3.15 13.45 37.95
N SER A 260 1.89 13.84 37.77
CA SER A 260 0.98 14.15 38.89
C SER A 260 0.63 12.92 39.75
N GLU A 261 0.55 11.75 39.12
CA GLU A 261 0.26 10.46 39.76
C GLU A 261 1.54 9.75 40.26
N GLY A 262 2.73 10.33 40.05
CA GLY A 262 4.00 9.76 40.48
C GLY A 262 4.39 8.48 39.72
N LEU A 263 3.99 8.38 38.45
CA LEU A 263 4.28 7.26 37.56
C LEU A 263 5.58 7.45 36.75
N LEU A 264 6.11 8.68 36.72
CA LEU A 264 7.40 9.08 36.13
C LEU A 264 8.34 9.60 37.23
#